data_AF-A0A820BXD7-F1
#
_entry.id   AF-A0A820BXD7-F1
#
_cell.length_a   1.000
_cell.length_b   1.000
_cell.length_c   1.000
_cell.angle_alpha   90.00
_cell.angle_beta   90.00
_cell.angle_gamma   90.00
#
_symmetry.space_group_name_H-M   'P 1'
#
loop_
_entity.id
_entity.type
_entity.pdbx_description
1 polymer ?
#
loop_
_entity_poly.entity_id
_entity_poly.type
_entity_poly.pdbx_seq_one_letter_code
_entity_poly.pdbx_strand_id
1 'polypeptide(L)'
;MKFQLEAFHRFYRIATTIDEKNLALNYAQMANELELSVNPPSYGPPIDPVKPSQELYAELLLENKQYEKAIEQFSNVMTYFPNRTLTLLGLARANSALNKIHSARFYYSRLITDMLYKSDFGLSWYNEAFNYLATHVD
;
A
#
# COMPACT_ATOMS: atom_id res chain seq x y z
N MET A 1 20.00 7.91 -2.28
CA MET A 1 18.74 7.26 -1.89
C MET A 1 17.97 6.66 -3.07
N LYS A 2 17.74 7.38 -4.17
CA LYS A 2 16.97 6.91 -5.36
C LYS A 2 17.36 5.50 -5.87
N PHE A 3 18.66 5.26 -6.06
CA PHE A 3 19.19 3.96 -6.51
C PHE A 3 19.00 2.82 -5.49
N GLN A 4 19.01 3.12 -4.19
CA GLN A 4 18.85 2.12 -3.14
C GLN A 4 17.41 1.63 -3.08
N LEU A 5 16.44 2.54 -3.23
CA LEU A 5 15.02 2.18 -3.25
C LEU A 5 14.65 1.36 -4.49
N GLU A 6 15.15 1.74 -5.68
CA GLU A 6 14.93 0.99 -6.92
C GLU A 6 15.57 -0.41 -6.90
N ALA A 7 16.80 -0.52 -6.38
CA ALA A 7 17.46 -1.81 -6.20
C ALA A 7 16.67 -2.71 -5.24
N PHE A 8 16.12 -2.12 -4.18
CA PHE A 8 15.32 -2.82 -3.19
C PHE A 8 13.99 -3.33 -3.76
N HIS A 9 13.22 -2.49 -4.47
CA HIS A 9 12.01 -2.91 -5.17
C HIS A 9 12.24 -4.08 -6.12
N ARG A 10 13.36 -4.04 -6.87
CA ARG A 10 13.75 -5.14 -7.76
C ARG A 10 14.12 -6.39 -6.97
N PHE A 11 14.89 -6.25 -5.89
CA PHE A 11 15.31 -7.36 -5.04
C PHE A 11 14.11 -8.10 -4.42
N TYR A 12 13.11 -7.39 -3.90
CA TYR A 12 11.92 -8.05 -3.35
C TYR A 12 11.14 -8.80 -4.45
N ARG A 13 10.93 -8.21 -5.64
CA ARG A 13 10.18 -8.86 -6.73
C ARG A 13 10.85 -10.13 -7.27
N ILE A 14 12.17 -10.26 -7.09
CA ILE A 14 12.92 -11.46 -7.51
C ILE A 14 13.17 -12.44 -6.35
N ALA A 15 12.82 -12.07 -5.10
CA ALA A 15 12.93 -12.95 -3.96
C ALA A 15 11.93 -14.11 -4.09
N THR A 16 12.44 -15.34 -4.13
CA THR A 16 11.64 -16.54 -4.36
C THR A 16 11.46 -17.37 -3.09
N THR A 17 12.36 -17.21 -2.12
CA THR A 17 12.35 -17.95 -0.85
C THR A 17 11.78 -17.12 0.31
N ILE A 18 11.37 -17.78 1.39
CA ILE A 18 10.88 -17.11 2.61
C ILE A 18 12.00 -16.27 3.23
N ASP A 19 13.23 -16.75 3.24
CA ASP A 19 14.38 -16.04 3.81
C ASP A 19 14.70 -14.76 3.03
N GLU A 20 14.69 -14.83 1.69
CA GLU A 20 14.87 -13.64 0.84
C GLU A 20 13.75 -12.62 1.06
N LYS A 21 12.49 -13.07 1.22
CA LYS A 21 11.34 -12.19 1.50
C LYS A 21 11.46 -11.51 2.87
N ASN A 22 11.92 -12.24 3.89
CA ASN A 22 12.15 -11.68 5.23
C ASN A 22 13.29 -10.66 5.21
N LEU A 23 14.39 -10.99 4.54
CA LEU A 23 15.51 -10.07 4.37
C LEU A 23 15.08 -8.79 3.66
N ALA A 24 14.26 -8.95 2.61
CA ALA A 24 13.74 -7.81 1.90
C ALA A 24 12.78 -6.99 2.78
N LEU A 25 11.91 -7.62 3.57
CA LEU A 25 11.06 -6.89 4.52
C LEU A 25 11.89 -6.05 5.52
N ASN A 26 12.99 -6.60 6.05
CA ASN A 26 13.90 -5.88 6.94
C ASN A 26 14.51 -4.65 6.24
N TYR A 27 14.99 -4.80 5.00
CA TYR A 27 15.53 -3.67 4.26
C TYR A 27 14.48 -2.59 3.96
N ALA A 28 13.23 -2.96 3.70
CA ALA A 28 12.14 -2.00 3.53
C ALA A 28 11.90 -1.19 4.81
N GLN A 29 11.88 -1.87 5.96
CA GLN A 29 11.72 -1.22 7.25
C GLN A 29 12.86 -0.23 7.50
N MET A 30 14.12 -0.65 7.31
CA MET A 30 15.28 0.22 7.50
C MET A 30 15.27 1.43 6.55
N ALA A 31 14.88 1.21 5.29
CA ALA A 31 14.76 2.29 4.31
C ALA A 31 13.67 3.30 4.72
N ASN A 32 12.55 2.81 5.23
CA ASN A 32 11.47 3.64 5.76
C ASN A 32 11.93 4.50 6.94
N GLU A 33 12.59 3.88 7.93
CA GLU A 33 13.16 4.59 9.09
C GLU A 33 14.17 5.67 8.65
N LEU A 34 15.03 5.34 7.69
CA LEU A 34 16.03 6.27 7.18
C LEU A 34 15.38 7.44 6.44
N GLU A 35 14.43 7.19 5.54
CA GLU A 35 13.73 8.24 4.79
C GLU A 35 12.98 9.18 5.73
N LEU A 36 12.26 8.63 6.71
CA LEU A 36 11.60 9.41 7.77
C LEU A 36 12.57 10.31 8.54
N SER A 37 13.81 9.85 8.77
CA SER A 37 14.82 10.61 9.52
C SER A 37 15.48 11.74 8.71
N VAL A 38 15.67 11.53 7.39
CA VAL A 38 16.43 12.46 6.52
C VAL A 38 15.52 13.40 5.75
N ASN A 39 14.32 12.94 5.39
CA ASN A 39 13.39 13.68 4.55
C ASN A 39 11.95 13.44 5.04
N PRO A 40 11.55 14.06 6.17
CA PRO A 40 10.24 13.84 6.74
C PRO A 40 9.13 14.15 5.72
N PRO A 41 8.04 13.36 5.69
CA PRO A 41 6.97 13.54 4.73
C PRO A 41 6.41 14.96 4.80
N SER A 42 6.34 15.62 3.65
CA SER A 42 5.67 16.91 3.51
C SER A 42 4.28 16.71 2.93
N TYR A 43 3.35 17.57 3.33
CA TYR A 43 1.98 17.54 2.82
C TYR A 43 1.95 17.90 1.32
N GLY A 44 1.26 17.10 0.52
CA GLY A 44 1.11 17.31 -0.92
C GLY A 44 1.66 16.15 -1.76
N PRO A 45 1.57 16.23 -3.09
CA PRO A 45 2.10 15.17 -3.97
C PRO A 45 3.61 15.03 -3.74
N PRO A 46 4.16 13.79 -3.68
CA PRO A 46 5.59 13.63 -3.50
C PRO A 46 6.35 14.32 -4.62
N ILE A 47 7.42 14.99 -4.20
CA ILE A 47 8.27 15.81 -5.04
C ILE A 47 9.08 14.92 -6.01
N ASP A 48 9.27 13.65 -5.63
CA ASP A 48 9.97 12.65 -6.42
C ASP A 48 9.00 11.63 -7.08
N PRO A 49 9.33 11.15 -8.30
CA PRO A 49 8.56 10.12 -9.00
C PRO A 49 8.74 8.71 -8.39
N VAL A 50 9.58 8.58 -7.36
CA VAL A 50 9.85 7.32 -6.68
C VAL A 50 8.81 7.12 -5.58
N LYS A 51 8.27 5.90 -5.51
CA LYS A 51 7.32 5.52 -4.48
C LYS A 51 7.95 5.73 -3.09
N PRO A 52 7.29 6.44 -2.17
CA PRO A 52 7.83 6.58 -0.81
C PRO A 52 8.06 5.21 -0.18
N SER A 53 9.17 5.04 0.54
CA SER A 53 9.51 3.79 1.24
C SER A 53 8.38 3.28 2.15
N GLN A 54 7.60 4.19 2.75
CA GLN A 54 6.44 3.87 3.58
C GLN A 54 5.38 3.03 2.86
N GLU A 55 5.05 3.39 1.61
CA GLU A 55 4.05 2.66 0.83
C GLU A 55 4.56 1.29 0.41
N LEU A 56 5.83 1.22 0.03
CA LEU A 56 6.45 -0.05 -0.29
C LEU A 56 6.47 -0.96 0.94
N TYR A 57 6.92 -0.46 2.09
CA TYR A 57 6.96 -1.25 3.31
C TYR A 57 5.57 -1.79 3.67
N ALA A 58 4.53 -0.95 3.59
CA ALA A 58 3.15 -1.38 3.83
C ALA A 58 2.67 -2.46 2.85
N GLU A 59 3.02 -2.38 1.58
CA GLU A 59 2.73 -3.45 0.60
C GLU A 59 3.44 -4.75 0.94
N LEU A 60 4.71 -4.69 1.35
CA LEU A 60 5.45 -5.90 1.72
C LEU A 60 4.90 -6.55 2.98
N LEU A 61 4.42 -5.75 3.93
CA LEU A 61 3.69 -6.25 5.10
C LEU A 61 2.40 -6.97 4.67
N LEU A 62 1.64 -6.38 3.74
CA LEU A 62 0.42 -6.97 3.19
C LEU A 62 0.70 -8.31 2.48
N GLU A 63 1.72 -8.36 1.61
CA GLU A 63 2.11 -9.56 0.87
C GLU A 63 2.60 -10.68 1.80
N ASN A 64 3.25 -10.32 2.90
CA ASN A 64 3.66 -11.25 3.96
C ASN A 64 2.55 -11.55 4.98
N LYS A 65 1.29 -11.17 4.70
CA LYS A 65 0.11 -11.41 5.54
C LYS A 65 0.17 -10.78 6.93
N GLN A 66 1.04 -9.79 7.14
CA GLN A 66 1.13 -9.01 8.37
C GLN A 66 0.10 -7.87 8.34
N TYR A 67 -1.18 -8.23 8.27
CA TYR A 67 -2.27 -7.32 7.91
C TYR A 67 -2.44 -6.15 8.88
N GLU A 68 -2.34 -6.38 10.19
CA GLU A 68 -2.44 -5.32 11.20
C GLU A 68 -1.34 -4.27 11.03
N LYS A 69 -0.09 -4.72 10.83
CA LYS A 69 1.04 -3.83 10.58
C LYS A 69 0.89 -3.08 9.26
N ALA A 70 0.40 -3.76 8.22
CA ALA A 70 0.13 -3.12 6.94
C ALA A 70 -0.91 -1.99 7.09
N ILE A 71 -2.00 -2.22 7.85
CA ILE A 71 -3.01 -1.20 8.15
C ILE A 71 -2.38 0.00 8.86
N GLU A 72 -1.56 -0.23 9.88
CA GLU A 72 -0.88 0.85 10.60
C GLU A 72 -0.02 1.69 9.66
N GLN A 73 0.83 1.05 8.85
CA GLN A 73 1.73 1.76 7.94
C GLN A 73 0.97 2.50 6.84
N PHE A 74 -0.04 1.89 6.21
CA PHE A 74 -0.86 2.60 5.22
C PHE A 74 -1.64 3.77 5.84
N SER A 75 -2.12 3.64 7.08
CA SER A 75 -2.81 4.73 7.78
C SER A 75 -1.86 5.90 8.02
N ASN A 76 -0.61 5.62 8.39
CA ASN A 76 0.42 6.65 8.52
C ASN A 76 0.67 7.37 7.18
N VAL A 77 0.77 6.64 6.06
CA VAL A 77 0.91 7.26 4.72
C VAL A 77 -0.23 8.22 4.43
N MET A 78 -1.49 7.88 4.76
CA MET A 78 -2.65 8.74 4.50
C MET A 78 -2.61 10.07 5.24
N THR A 79 -1.86 10.19 6.34
CA THR A 79 -1.75 11.45 7.08
C THR A 79 -1.01 12.53 6.27
N TYR A 80 -0.10 12.11 5.40
CA TYR A 80 0.74 13.00 4.59
C TYR A 80 0.29 13.04 3.13
N PHE A 81 -0.16 11.89 2.62
CA PHE A 81 -0.54 11.68 1.22
C PHE A 81 -1.99 11.16 1.17
N PRO A 82 -2.99 12.02 1.47
CA PRO A 82 -4.38 11.61 1.36
C PRO A 82 -4.67 11.25 -0.10
N ASN A 83 -5.58 10.29 -0.31
CA ASN A 83 -6.09 9.97 -1.65
C ASN A 83 -5.00 9.38 -2.57
N ARG A 84 -4.27 8.38 -2.08
CA ARG A 84 -3.41 7.53 -2.92
C ARG A 84 -4.07 6.20 -3.24
N THR A 85 -4.14 5.87 -4.53
CA THR A 85 -4.78 4.65 -5.05
C THR A 85 -4.25 3.39 -4.37
N LEU A 86 -2.93 3.26 -4.28
CA LEU A 86 -2.27 2.09 -3.70
C LEU A 86 -2.52 1.97 -2.19
N THR A 87 -2.49 3.09 -1.47
CA THR A 87 -2.79 3.15 -0.03
C THR A 87 -4.24 2.74 0.25
N LEU A 88 -5.19 3.25 -0.52
CA LEU A 88 -6.62 2.89 -0.40
C LEU A 88 -6.84 1.40 -0.71
N LEU A 89 -6.24 0.88 -1.78
CA LEU A 89 -6.33 -0.53 -2.15
C LEU A 89 -5.69 -1.44 -1.09
N GLY A 90 -4.51 -1.07 -0.58
CA GLY A 90 -3.80 -1.80 0.46
C GLY A 90 -4.59 -1.89 1.77
N LEU A 91 -5.17 -0.76 2.21
CA LEU A 91 -6.06 -0.71 3.37
C LEU A 91 -7.30 -1.57 3.19
N ALA A 92 -7.93 -1.51 2.01
CA ALA A 92 -9.11 -2.31 1.72
C ALA A 92 -8.81 -3.81 1.79
N ARG A 93 -7.71 -4.26 1.16
CA ARG A 93 -7.26 -5.66 1.18
C ARG A 93 -6.89 -6.14 2.58
N ALA A 94 -6.11 -5.36 3.34
CA ALA A 94 -5.71 -5.74 4.69
C ALA A 94 -6.92 -5.85 5.63
N ASN A 95 -7.87 -4.91 5.56
CA ASN A 95 -9.10 -4.97 6.36
C ASN A 95 -9.99 -6.14 5.93
N SER A 96 -10.10 -6.41 4.63
CA SER A 96 -10.83 -7.57 4.12
C SER A 96 -10.24 -8.89 4.64
N ALA A 97 -8.91 -9.04 4.61
CA ALA A 97 -8.23 -10.24 5.11
C ALA A 97 -8.44 -10.48 6.61
N LEU A 98 -8.70 -9.41 7.37
CA LEU A 98 -9.04 -9.46 8.80
C LEU A 98 -10.56 -9.52 9.07
N ASN A 99 -11.39 -9.72 8.04
CA ASN A 99 -12.86 -9.70 8.12
C ASN A 99 -13.44 -8.40 8.72
N LYS A 100 -12.70 -7.28 8.62
CA LYS A 100 -13.17 -5.96 9.04
C LYS A 100 -14.03 -5.34 7.93
N ILE A 101 -15.21 -5.91 7.71
CA ILE A 101 -16.05 -5.66 6.54
C ILE A 101 -16.35 -4.17 6.36
N HIS A 102 -16.80 -3.48 7.40
CA HIS A 102 -17.10 -2.04 7.36
C HIS A 102 -15.90 -1.21 6.88
N SER A 103 -14.71 -1.43 7.46
CA SER A 103 -13.49 -0.73 7.06
C SER A 103 -13.06 -1.07 5.64
N ALA A 104 -13.12 -2.35 5.26
CA ALA A 104 -12.77 -2.79 3.91
C ALA A 104 -13.67 -2.12 2.85
N ARG A 105 -14.98 -2.08 3.11
CA ARG A 105 -15.95 -1.39 2.25
C ARG A 105 -15.68 0.09 2.18
N PHE A 106 -15.41 0.75 3.31
CA PHE A 106 -15.07 2.17 3.32
C PHE A 106 -13.91 2.49 2.37
N TYR A 107 -12.81 1.73 2.44
CA TYR A 107 -11.64 1.98 1.59
C TYR A 107 -11.87 1.58 0.13
N TYR A 108 -12.58 0.48 -0.17
CA TYR A 108 -12.94 0.14 -1.55
C TYR A 108 -13.89 1.17 -2.19
N SER A 109 -14.86 1.67 -1.43
CA SER A 109 -15.75 2.73 -1.90
C SER A 109 -14.96 3.98 -2.25
N ARG A 110 -14.05 4.42 -1.36
CA ARG A 110 -13.18 5.58 -1.62
C ARG A 110 -12.24 5.37 -2.79
N LEU A 111 -11.69 4.17 -2.96
CA LEU A 111 -10.89 3.83 -4.13
C LEU A 111 -11.70 4.05 -5.42
N ILE A 112 -12.97 3.66 -5.43
CA ILE A 112 -13.83 3.81 -6.60
C ILE A 112 -14.29 5.27 -6.78
N THR A 113 -14.70 5.96 -5.72
CA THR A 113 -15.28 7.31 -5.83
C THR A 113 -14.24 8.40 -5.98
N ASP A 114 -13.11 8.29 -5.28
CA ASP A 114 -12.14 9.38 -5.16
C ASP A 114 -11.03 9.25 -6.21
N MET A 115 -10.70 8.02 -6.65
CA MET A 115 -9.55 7.78 -7.54
C MET A 115 -9.92 7.46 -8.99
N LEU A 116 -11.11 6.92 -9.28
CA LEU A 116 -11.39 6.45 -10.64
C LEU A 116 -11.75 7.59 -11.58
N TYR A 117 -11.19 7.50 -12.78
CA TYR A 117 -11.73 8.15 -13.97
C TYR A 117 -12.43 7.12 -14.87
N LYS A 118 -13.34 7.54 -15.77
CA LYS A 118 -14.04 6.61 -16.69
C LYS A 118 -13.10 5.75 -17.55
N SER A 119 -11.82 6.12 -17.66
CA SER A 119 -10.79 5.36 -18.37
C SER A 119 -10.29 4.11 -17.63
N ASP A 120 -10.56 4.00 -16.33
CA ASP A 120 -10.02 2.94 -15.47
C ASP A 120 -10.94 1.71 -15.38
N PHE A 121 -12.08 1.73 -16.08
CA PHE A 121 -13.00 0.59 -16.15
C PHE A 121 -12.30 -0.65 -16.73
N GLY A 122 -12.45 -1.77 -16.04
CA GLY A 122 -11.91 -3.07 -16.45
C GLY A 122 -10.51 -3.39 -15.89
N LEU A 123 -9.89 -2.49 -15.13
CA LEU A 123 -8.66 -2.81 -14.39
C LEU A 123 -8.96 -3.87 -13.29
N SER A 124 -7.98 -4.73 -12.99
CA SER A 124 -8.19 -5.86 -12.08
C SER A 124 -8.64 -5.43 -10.69
N TRP A 125 -8.03 -4.36 -10.16
CA TRP A 125 -8.35 -3.81 -8.85
C TRP A 125 -9.70 -3.08 -8.82
N TYR A 126 -10.19 -2.57 -9.98
CA TYR A 126 -11.54 -2.02 -10.10
C TYR A 126 -12.57 -3.14 -9.93
N ASN A 127 -12.40 -4.23 -10.69
CA ASN A 127 -13.30 -5.38 -10.63
C ASN A 127 -13.28 -6.02 -9.23
N GLU A 128 -12.11 -6.09 -8.60
CA GLU A 128 -11.97 -6.54 -7.20
C GLU A 128 -12.80 -5.68 -6.24
N ALA A 129 -12.62 -4.36 -6.27
CA ALA A 129 -13.35 -3.43 -5.40
C ALA A 129 -14.87 -3.49 -5.65
N PHE A 130 -15.27 -3.49 -6.92
CA PHE A 130 -16.68 -3.59 -7.32
C PHE A 130 -17.33 -4.88 -6.82
N ASN A 131 -16.68 -6.02 -7.07
CA ASN A 131 -17.18 -7.32 -6.63
C ASN A 131 -17.24 -7.41 -5.10
N TYR A 132 -16.24 -6.88 -4.39
CA TYR A 132 -16.24 -6.86 -2.94
C TYR A 132 -17.45 -6.10 -2.39
N LEU A 133 -17.71 -4.90 -2.90
CA LEU A 133 -18.84 -4.06 -2.48
C LEU A 133 -20.20 -4.68 -2.84
N ALA A 134 -20.30 -5.40 -3.95
CA ALA A 134 -21.54 -6.07 -4.37
C ALA A 134 -21.87 -7.32 -3.52
N THR A 135 -20.84 -8.00 -3.00
CA THR A 135 -20.99 -9.27 -2.26
C THR A 135 -21.06 -9.09 -0.75
N HIS A 136 -20.61 -7.95 -0.23
CA HIS A 136 -20.61 -7.64 1.20
C HIS A 136 -21.55 -6.46 1.47
N VAL A 137 -22.85 -6.68 1.26
CA VAL A 137 -23.88 -5.69 1.58
C VAL A 137 -24.14 -5.73 3.10
N ASP A 138 -24.40 -4.56 3.70
CA ASP A 138 -24.78 -4.45 5.12
C ASP A 138 -26.19 -4.99 5.35
#